data_AF-A0A6B2XNN1-F1
#
_entry.id   AF-A0A6B2XNN1-F1
#
_cell.length_a   1.000
_cell.length_b   1.000
_cell.length_c   1.000
_cell.angle_alpha   90.00
_cell.angle_beta   90.00
_cell.angle_gamma   90.00
#
_symmetry.space_group_name_H-M   'P 1'
#
loop_
_entity.id
_entity.type
_entity.pdbx_description
1 polymer ?
#
loop_
_entity_poly.entity_id
_entity_poly.type
_entity_poly.pdbx_seq_one_letter_code
_entity_poly.pdbx_strand_id
1 'polypeptide(L)'
;VHATLKHFVGYSGSRAGRNHAPVSAGPRELADVYLPPFEMAVRDGGARSVMASYVDVDGVPLHGSTEHLTEILRERWGFDGVVVADYFGVAFLEVMHRVAADRGEAAAQALQAGLDVELPTGDAQL
;
A
#
# COMPACT_ATOMS: atom_id res chain seq x y z
N VAL A 1 1.28 7.56 -21.43
CA VAL A 1 0.48 7.44 -20.19
C VAL A 1 0.92 6.16 -19.49
N HIS A 2 1.18 6.21 -18.18
CA HIS A 2 1.45 5.01 -17.39
C HIS A 2 0.19 4.63 -16.62
N ALA A 3 -0.09 3.33 -16.52
CA ALA A 3 -1.15 2.82 -15.64
C ALA A 3 -0.64 2.72 -14.20
N THR A 4 -1.53 2.97 -13.24
CA THR A 4 -1.30 2.78 -11.81
C THR A 4 -2.18 1.63 -11.30
N LEU A 5 -1.56 0.53 -10.89
CA LEU A 5 -2.27 -0.60 -10.28
C LEU A 5 -2.79 -0.18 -8.92
N LYS A 6 -4.03 -0.55 -8.58
CA LYS A 6 -4.60 -0.22 -7.28
C LYS A 6 -5.69 -1.19 -6.82
N HIS A 7 -5.93 -1.33 -5.52
CA HIS A 7 -5.15 -0.77 -4.41
C HIS A 7 -4.31 -1.90 -3.80
N PHE A 8 -2.98 -1.72 -3.79
CA PHE A 8 -2.01 -2.73 -3.42
C PHE A 8 -1.81 -2.76 -1.89
N VAL A 9 -2.27 -3.78 -1.16
CA VAL A 9 -3.04 -4.94 -1.62
C VAL A 9 -4.19 -5.23 -0.64
N GLY A 10 -5.07 -6.16 -0.99
CA GLY A 10 -6.12 -6.67 -0.09
C GLY A 10 -7.38 -5.83 0.02
N TYR A 11 -7.45 -4.64 -0.60
CA TYR A 11 -8.54 -3.67 -0.37
C TYR A 11 -9.95 -4.24 -0.53
N SER A 12 -10.15 -5.14 -1.49
CA SER A 12 -11.44 -5.80 -1.74
C SER A 12 -11.90 -6.71 -0.60
N GLY A 13 -10.99 -7.18 0.26
CA GLY A 13 -11.26 -7.99 1.44
C GLY A 13 -11.76 -7.21 2.65
N SER A 14 -12.01 -5.89 2.51
CA SER A 14 -12.42 -5.02 3.62
C SER A 14 -13.59 -5.61 4.41
N ARG A 15 -13.41 -5.79 5.73
CA ARG A 15 -14.37 -6.49 6.59
C ARG A 15 -15.78 -5.89 6.51
N ALA A 16 -16.76 -6.77 6.34
CA ALA A 16 -18.18 -6.44 6.19
C ALA A 16 -18.49 -5.52 4.98
N GLY A 17 -17.62 -5.50 3.96
CA GLY A 17 -17.81 -4.67 2.76
C GLY A 17 -17.74 -3.17 3.05
N ARG A 18 -17.20 -2.77 4.21
CA ARG A 18 -17.09 -1.36 4.59
C ARG A 18 -15.78 -0.79 4.06
N ASN A 19 -15.86 0.37 3.44
CA ASN A 19 -14.70 1.10 2.97
C ASN A 19 -13.68 1.30 4.11
N HIS A 20 -12.38 1.09 3.84
CA HIS A 20 -11.26 1.18 4.80
C HIS A 20 -11.29 0.18 5.97
N ALA A 21 -12.23 -0.76 6.03
CA ALA A 21 -12.23 -1.72 7.13
C ALA A 21 -11.02 -2.67 7.03
N PRO A 22 -10.46 -3.11 8.16
CA PRO A 22 -9.31 -4.01 8.19
C PRO A 22 -9.58 -5.29 7.39
N VAL A 23 -8.51 -5.88 6.87
CA VAL A 23 -8.53 -7.14 6.13
C VAL A 23 -7.89 -8.21 7.02
N SER A 24 -8.61 -9.30 7.26
CA SER A 24 -8.08 -10.47 7.96
C SER A 24 -7.76 -11.55 6.94
N ALA A 25 -6.50 -11.61 6.50
CA ALA A 25 -6.05 -12.54 5.47
C ALA A 25 -4.63 -13.00 5.81
N GLY A 26 -4.50 -14.29 6.12
CA GLY A 26 -3.19 -14.86 6.41
C GLY A 26 -2.29 -14.91 5.17
N PRO A 27 -0.97 -15.15 5.33
CA PRO A 27 0.01 -15.06 4.24
C PRO A 27 -0.33 -15.91 3.01
N ARG A 28 -0.94 -17.08 3.23
CA ARG A 28 -1.35 -17.96 2.13
C ARG A 28 -2.51 -17.38 1.32
N GLU A 29 -3.54 -16.84 1.99
CA GLU A 29 -4.65 -16.21 1.28
C GLU A 29 -4.17 -14.97 0.53
N LEU A 30 -3.28 -14.19 1.16
CA LEU A 30 -2.65 -13.04 0.51
C LEU A 30 -1.91 -13.44 -0.77
N ALA A 31 -1.09 -14.49 -0.71
CA ALA A 31 -0.33 -15.02 -1.83
C ALA A 31 -1.19 -15.65 -2.92
N ASP A 32 -2.22 -16.42 -2.56
CA ASP A 32 -3.02 -17.21 -3.51
C ASP A 32 -4.16 -16.38 -4.14
N VAL A 33 -4.63 -15.33 -3.47
CA VAL A 33 -5.84 -14.59 -3.87
C VAL A 33 -5.56 -13.15 -4.25
N TYR A 34 -4.87 -12.39 -3.39
CA TYR A 34 -4.81 -10.93 -3.53
C TYR A 34 -3.59 -10.45 -4.31
N LEU A 35 -2.44 -11.10 -4.15
CA LEU A 35 -1.19 -10.76 -4.82
C LEU A 35 -1.13 -11.12 -6.32
N PRO A 36 -1.68 -12.25 -6.82
CA PRO A 36 -1.45 -12.70 -8.19
C PRO A 36 -1.83 -11.70 -9.30
N PRO A 37 -2.95 -10.96 -9.22
CA PRO A 37 -3.27 -9.96 -10.24
C PRO A 37 -2.22 -8.85 -10.34
N PHE A 38 -1.65 -8.42 -9.21
CA PHE A 38 -0.60 -7.39 -9.19
C PHE A 38 0.72 -7.96 -9.68
N GLU A 39 1.08 -9.18 -9.26
CA GLU A 39 2.29 -9.85 -9.72
C GLU A 39 2.33 -9.96 -11.24
N MET A 40 1.25 -10.46 -11.86
CA MET A 40 1.15 -10.58 -13.32
C MET A 40 1.22 -9.22 -13.99
N ALA A 41 0.53 -8.20 -13.46
CA ALA A 41 0.54 -6.86 -14.04
C ALA A 41 1.93 -6.18 -13.94
N VAL A 42 2.71 -6.48 -12.90
CA VAL A 42 4.09 -6.02 -12.73
C VAL A 42 5.04 -6.79 -13.65
N ARG A 43 5.05 -8.12 -13.56
CA ARG A 43 6.04 -8.98 -14.24
C ARG A 43 5.78 -9.14 -15.74
N ASP A 44 4.51 -9.29 -16.13
CA ASP A 44 4.12 -9.58 -17.51
C ASP A 44 3.49 -8.35 -18.18
N GLY A 45 2.77 -7.52 -17.41
CA GLY A 45 2.00 -6.38 -17.92
C GLY A 45 2.81 -5.08 -18.11
N GLY A 46 4.01 -4.98 -17.54
CA GLY A 46 4.86 -3.80 -17.66
C GLY A 46 4.28 -2.54 -16.99
N ALA A 47 3.45 -2.70 -15.96
CA ALA A 47 2.96 -1.58 -15.16
C ALA A 47 4.12 -0.76 -14.59
N ARG A 48 3.98 0.57 -14.56
CA ARG A 48 5.03 1.51 -14.10
C ARG A 48 4.65 2.29 -12.84
N SER A 49 3.47 2.04 -12.31
CA SER A 49 3.03 2.64 -11.05
C SER A 49 2.11 1.69 -10.27
N VAL A 50 2.20 1.76 -8.94
CA VAL A 50 1.37 1.02 -7.99
C VAL A 50 0.89 1.98 -6.91
N MET A 51 -0.37 1.89 -6.51
CA MET A 51 -0.97 2.68 -5.43
C MET A 51 -1.23 1.81 -4.21
N ALA A 52 -0.72 2.22 -3.05
CA ALA A 52 -0.89 1.51 -1.79
C ALA A 52 -2.35 1.53 -1.30
N SER A 53 -2.78 0.45 -0.64
CA SER A 53 -4.13 0.24 -0.10
C SER A 53 -4.32 0.94 1.25
N TYR A 54 -5.52 1.46 1.49
CA TYR A 54 -5.85 2.11 2.77
C TYR A 54 -5.90 1.18 3.98
N VAL A 55 -6.15 -0.11 3.75
CA VAL A 55 -6.41 -1.06 4.83
C VAL A 55 -5.12 -1.42 5.56
N ASP A 56 -5.28 -1.97 6.74
CA ASP A 56 -4.31 -2.90 7.30
C ASP A 56 -4.66 -4.33 6.91
N VAL A 57 -3.65 -5.16 6.68
CA VAL A 57 -3.77 -6.62 6.57
C VAL A 57 -3.19 -7.21 7.85
N ASP A 58 -4.04 -7.93 8.60
CA ASP A 58 -3.69 -8.50 9.91
C ASP A 58 -2.98 -7.50 10.85
N GLY A 59 -3.43 -6.24 10.85
CA GLY A 59 -2.92 -5.18 11.71
C GLY A 59 -1.72 -4.40 11.16
N VAL A 60 -1.25 -4.70 9.95
CA VAL A 60 -0.15 -3.97 9.29
C VAL A 60 -0.70 -3.02 8.21
N PRO A 61 -0.64 -1.68 8.41
CA PRO A 61 -1.09 -0.71 7.40
C PRO A 61 -0.24 -0.75 6.12
N LEU A 62 -0.90 -0.83 4.95
CA LEU A 62 -0.20 -1.07 3.68
C LEU A 62 0.64 0.13 3.21
N HIS A 63 0.27 1.37 3.57
CA HIS A 63 1.09 2.57 3.27
C HIS A 63 2.42 2.60 4.02
N GLY A 64 2.56 1.85 5.11
CA GLY A 64 3.78 1.78 5.93
C GLY A 64 4.44 0.41 5.94
N SER A 65 4.08 -0.49 5.02
CA SER A 65 4.54 -1.88 5.05
C SER A 65 5.75 -2.15 4.15
N THR A 66 6.94 -2.24 4.75
CA THR A 66 8.19 -2.63 4.06
C THR A 66 8.08 -4.00 3.39
N GLU A 67 7.45 -4.97 4.05
CA GLU A 67 7.22 -6.31 3.51
C GLU A 67 6.51 -6.25 2.15
N HIS A 68 5.46 -5.44 2.05
CA HIS A 68 4.65 -5.39 0.83
C HIS A 68 5.28 -4.48 -0.22
N LEU A 69 5.63 -3.25 0.15
CA LEU A 69 6.06 -2.21 -0.78
C LEU A 69 7.52 -2.37 -1.23
N THR A 70 8.38 -2.97 -0.40
CA THR A 70 9.79 -3.20 -0.73
C THR A 70 10.07 -4.68 -0.98
N GLU A 71 9.89 -5.55 0.00
CA GLU A 71 10.36 -6.94 -0.11
C GLU A 71 9.59 -7.74 -1.19
N ILE A 72 8.26 -7.62 -1.23
CA ILE A 72 7.44 -8.28 -2.25
C ILE A 72 7.50 -7.51 -3.57
N LEU A 73 7.10 -6.24 -3.57
CA LEU A 73 6.92 -5.49 -4.80
C LEU A 73 8.26 -5.20 -5.51
N ARG A 74 9.23 -4.60 -4.81
CA ARG A 74 10.49 -4.17 -5.44
C ARG A 74 11.49 -5.30 -5.55
N GLU A 75 11.74 -6.02 -4.46
CA GLU A 75 12.81 -7.02 -4.43
C GLU A 75 12.38 -8.34 -5.09
N ARG A 76 11.26 -8.93 -4.64
CA ARG A 76 10.80 -10.22 -5.16
C ARG A 76 10.26 -10.11 -6.58
N TRP A 77 9.48 -9.07 -6.89
CA TRP A 77 8.90 -8.92 -8.24
C TRP A 77 9.74 -8.07 -9.18
N GLY A 78 10.76 -7.36 -8.70
CA GLY A 78 11.64 -6.54 -9.53
C GLY A 78 10.99 -5.22 -9.98
N PHE A 79 10.00 -4.71 -9.25
CA PHE A 79 9.33 -3.46 -9.62
C PHE A 79 10.25 -2.25 -9.41
N ASP A 80 10.54 -1.55 -10.51
CA ASP A 80 11.40 -0.36 -10.57
C ASP A 80 10.61 0.95 -10.79
N GLY A 81 9.28 0.87 -10.75
CA GLY A 81 8.38 2.00 -10.98
C GLY A 81 8.05 2.80 -9.72
N VAL A 82 7.04 3.66 -9.86
CA VAL A 82 6.64 4.63 -8.83
C VAL A 82 5.51 4.05 -7.96
N VAL A 83 5.75 4.01 -6.65
CA VAL A 83 4.73 3.69 -5.64
C VAL A 83 4.10 4.99 -5.14
N VAL A 84 2.80 5.14 -5.35
CA VAL A 84 2.03 6.31 -4.92
C VAL A 84 1.15 5.97 -3.72
N ALA A 85 0.92 6.92 -2.83
CA ALA A 85 -0.13 6.81 -1.84
C ALA A 85 -1.49 6.90 -2.51
N ASP A 86 -2.49 6.17 -2.01
CA ASP A 86 -3.87 6.63 -2.15
C ASP A 86 -4.12 7.88 -1.28
N TYR A 87 -5.17 8.64 -1.58
CA TYR A 87 -5.44 9.98 -1.01
C TYR A 87 -5.39 9.98 0.52
N PHE A 88 -4.50 10.79 1.10
CA PHE A 88 -4.26 10.92 2.54
C PHE A 88 -3.76 9.66 3.25
N GLY A 89 -3.40 8.61 2.52
CA GLY A 89 -3.04 7.33 3.13
C GLY A 89 -1.79 7.38 4.01
N VAL A 90 -0.86 8.31 3.75
CA VAL A 90 0.28 8.57 4.65
C VAL A 90 -0.22 9.14 5.98
N ALA A 91 -1.04 10.20 5.96
CA ALA A 91 -1.62 10.78 7.17
C ALA A 91 -2.48 9.77 7.95
N PHE A 92 -3.11 8.80 7.28
CA PHE A 92 -3.87 7.73 7.94
C PHE A 92 -3.02 6.81 8.81
N LEU A 93 -1.69 6.73 8.63
CA LEU A 93 -0.82 6.04 9.58
C LEU A 93 -0.91 6.65 11.00
N GLU A 94 -1.06 7.97 11.11
CA GLU A 94 -1.30 8.68 12.37
C GLU A 94 -2.78 8.62 12.78
N VAL A 95 -3.67 9.19 11.95
CA VAL A 95 -5.02 9.55 12.42
C VAL A 95 -6.01 8.38 12.42
N MET A 96 -5.80 7.37 11.57
CA MET A 96 -6.68 6.22 11.40
C MET A 96 -6.10 4.96 12.04
N HIS A 97 -4.90 4.58 11.63
CA HIS A 97 -4.21 3.36 12.04
C HIS A 97 -3.49 3.50 13.39
N ARG A 98 -3.18 4.73 13.82
CA ARG A 98 -2.56 5.02 15.12
C ARG A 98 -1.19 4.33 15.30
N VAL A 99 -0.44 4.19 14.22
CA VAL A 99 0.91 3.57 14.20
C VAL A 99 2.04 4.58 14.12
N ALA A 100 1.73 5.85 13.86
CA ALA A 100 2.66 6.97 13.90
C ALA A 100 2.20 7.97 14.97
N ALA A 101 3.14 8.55 15.73
CA ALA A 101 2.86 9.55 16.76
C ALA A 101 2.45 10.91 16.17
N ASP A 102 2.97 11.23 14.99
CA ASP A 102 2.66 12.44 14.25
C ASP A 102 2.86 12.28 12.74
N ARG A 103 2.58 13.34 11.99
CA ARG A 103 2.69 13.44 10.53
C ARG A 103 4.12 13.22 10.03
N GLY A 104 5.12 13.66 10.79
CA GLY A 104 6.53 13.49 10.43
C GLY A 104 6.95 12.04 10.53
N GLU A 105 6.54 11.35 11.60
CA GLU A 105 6.76 9.91 11.74
C GLU A 105 6.00 9.11 10.67
N ALA A 106 4.76 9.48 10.36
CA ALA A 106 3.99 8.84 9.29
C ALA A 106 4.69 8.95 7.92
N ALA A 107 5.19 10.14 7.57
CA ALA A 107 5.96 10.35 6.35
C ALA A 107 7.26 9.54 6.34
N ALA A 108 7.98 9.49 7.47
CA ALA A 108 9.20 8.69 7.60
C ALA A 108 8.92 7.20 7.41
N GLN A 109 7.88 6.66 8.04
CA GLN A 109 7.48 5.26 7.90
C GLN A 109 7.11 4.92 6.45
N ALA A 110 6.32 5.77 5.78
CA ALA A 110 5.92 5.54 4.39
C ALA A 110 7.12 5.57 3.42
N LEU A 111 8.02 6.55 3.56
CA LEU A 111 9.24 6.63 2.76
C LEU A 111 10.15 5.42 2.99
N GLN A 112 10.33 4.99 4.25
CA GLN A 112 11.13 3.81 4.61
C GLN A 112 10.52 2.51 4.07
N ALA A 113 9.19 2.42 4.03
CA ALA A 113 8.48 1.26 3.48
C ALA A 113 8.66 1.13 1.96
N GLY A 114 8.94 2.25 1.26
CA GLY A 114 9.19 2.29 -0.18
C GLY A 114 8.12 3.03 -0.98
N LEU A 115 7.35 3.91 -0.35
CA LEU A 115 6.42 4.82 -1.01
C LEU A 115 7.17 6.05 -1.56
N ASP A 116 6.90 6.44 -2.81
CA ASP A 116 7.64 7.51 -3.50
C ASP A 116 6.88 8.84 -3.55
N VAL A 117 5.55 8.80 -3.64
CA VAL A 117 4.71 9.99 -3.87
C VAL A 117 3.51 9.99 -2.94
N GLU A 118 3.37 11.05 -2.15
CA GLU A 118 2.15 11.33 -1.38
C GLU A 118 1.06 11.98 -2.25
N LEU A 119 -0.21 11.65 -2.00
CA LEU A 119 -1.37 12.23 -2.68
C LEU A 119 -2.43 12.70 -1.66
N PRO A 120 -3.22 13.75 -1.98
CA PRO A 120 -3.12 14.57 -3.20
C PRO A 120 -2.04 15.65 -3.15
N THR A 121 -1.54 15.94 -1.95
CA THR A 121 -0.59 17.02 -1.67
C THR A 121 0.56 16.45 -0.84
N GLY A 122 1.76 16.98 -1.01
CA GLY A 122 2.94 16.61 -0.20
C GLY A 122 2.97 17.26 1.19
N ASP A 123 1.85 17.88 1.58
CA ASP A 123 1.62 18.34 2.93
C ASP A 123 0.88 17.21 3.61
N ALA A 124 1.54 16.35 4.38
CA ALA A 124 0.91 15.38 5.27
C ALA A 124 0.06 16.14 6.33
N GLN A 125 -0.96 16.86 5.89
CA GLN A 125 -1.85 17.73 6.62
C GLN A 125 -3.27 17.49 6.12
N LEU A 126 -4.15 17.04 7.02
CA LEU A 126 -5.57 17.38 6.98
C LEU A 126 -5.76 18.79 7.52
#